data_AF-A0A812XFI2-F1
#
_entry.id   AF-A0A812XFI2-F1
#
_cell.length_a   1.000
_cell.length_b   1.000
_cell.length_c   1.000
_cell.angle_alpha   90.00
_cell.angle_beta   90.00
_cell.angle_gamma   90.00
#
_symmetry.space_group_name_H-M   'P 1'
#
loop_
_entity.id
_entity.type
_entity.pdbx_description
1 polymer ?
#
loop_
_entity_poly.entity_id
_entity_poly.type
_entity_poly.pdbx_seq_one_letter_code
_entity_poly.pdbx_strand_id
1 'polypeptide(L)'
;MHESQLLAWLAVLLWSQVHSQPQGAHPSTFTLDGLVLSGTDDQQNDQPIYKLFERGFFSAVQSADCQHADDGGLQCREIRGGFDPGRWDQLIEQMWKLVGHGYKHPSMAHALAMSLYSWFWWEGPGSDRVNIVTGRLACDFFATSLSFNSCVDPNLPLQDFYQRNCHMRWRYLLMIASELGRYLAVVQLDVRAATEVLQSAQRYFQVMRQLPAFGPHAGKLTSPHDISLNADYFPASVVNQGPIWKNAREQVPIVSFLEENFPTIQAELLTILGEEHRFSLMNQATRNAEPQFGPRDDDWLTAYLVRGAEFNEMVCAHAPRTCALLRTRPELAECHSGLSGSGFLRMRPGGRLKPHFGGAPRLSAHLALLVPDGEVYMSVGSETTRWVEGQVITFDDTFIHSVTHNGDQPRYVLNVWMCHPCDPTEGHGGAGRTIPAYCDGPEHGVLPPDMAR
;
A
#
# COMPACT_ATOMS: atom_id res chain seq x y z
N MET A 1 1.94 43.83 -10.48
CA MET A 1 0.79 43.28 -9.73
C MET A 1 -0.29 42.89 -10.73
N HIS A 2 -0.85 41.69 -10.55
CA HIS A 2 -2.15 41.23 -11.08
C HIS A 2 -2.36 41.13 -12.60
N GLU A 3 -2.26 39.90 -13.11
CA GLU A 3 -3.09 39.33 -14.20
C GLU A 3 -2.93 37.79 -14.24
N SER A 4 -1.74 37.26 -13.95
CA SER A 4 -1.48 35.81 -13.90
C SER A 4 -2.02 35.09 -12.65
N GLN A 5 -2.17 35.80 -11.52
CA GLN A 5 -2.91 35.29 -10.37
C GLN A 5 -4.43 35.27 -10.64
N LEU A 6 -4.95 36.13 -11.53
CA LEU A 6 -6.37 36.18 -11.88
C LEU A 6 -6.82 34.97 -12.71
N LEU A 7 -5.93 34.34 -13.49
CA LEU A 7 -6.22 33.11 -14.23
C LEU A 7 -6.23 31.86 -13.32
N ALA A 8 -5.39 31.83 -12.28
CA ALA A 8 -5.46 30.80 -11.24
C ALA A 8 -6.74 30.92 -10.40
N TRP A 9 -7.22 32.15 -10.16
CA TRP A 9 -8.53 32.42 -9.55
C TRP A 9 -9.71 32.11 -10.50
N LEU A 10 -9.56 32.24 -11.82
CA LEU A 10 -10.62 31.93 -12.80
C LEU A 10 -10.82 30.42 -13.06
N ALA A 11 -9.77 29.60 -12.94
CA ALA A 11 -9.93 28.14 -12.98
C ALA A 11 -10.62 27.61 -11.70
N VAL A 12 -10.42 28.29 -10.56
CA VAL A 12 -11.16 28.04 -9.31
C VAL A 12 -12.58 28.63 -9.37
N LEU A 13 -12.84 29.71 -10.12
CA LEU A 13 -14.21 30.21 -10.39
C LEU A 13 -15.01 29.27 -11.31
N LEU A 14 -14.34 28.49 -12.17
CA LEU A 14 -14.97 27.37 -12.87
C LEU A 14 -15.22 26.14 -11.98
N TRP A 15 -15.04 26.28 -10.66
CA TRP A 15 -15.61 25.38 -9.68
C TRP A 15 -17.09 25.71 -9.34
N SER A 16 -17.68 26.84 -9.74
CA SER A 16 -18.96 27.32 -9.17
C SER A 16 -20.16 27.53 -10.10
N GLN A 17 -20.10 27.20 -11.39
CA GLN A 17 -21.25 27.40 -12.32
C GLN A 17 -21.94 26.13 -12.86
N VAL A 18 -21.57 24.93 -12.42
CA VAL A 18 -22.41 23.74 -12.67
C VAL A 18 -22.46 22.87 -11.41
N HIS A 19 -23.63 22.83 -10.78
CA HIS A 19 -24.06 22.02 -9.63
C HIS A 19 -23.86 22.60 -8.22
N SER A 20 -24.63 23.66 -7.92
CA SER A 20 -25.42 23.62 -6.68
C SER A 20 -26.32 22.37 -6.73
N GLN A 21 -26.18 21.45 -5.78
CA GLN A 21 -27.16 20.39 -5.57
C GLN A 21 -28.57 21.00 -5.52
N PRO A 22 -29.50 20.65 -6.43
CA PRO A 22 -30.90 20.89 -6.17
C PRO A 22 -31.26 19.98 -4.99
N GLN A 23 -31.60 20.57 -3.84
CA GLN A 23 -32.32 19.85 -2.80
C GLN A 23 -33.62 19.32 -3.43
N GLY A 24 -33.66 18.03 -3.79
CA GLY A 24 -34.83 17.40 -4.40
C GLY A 24 -34.58 16.35 -5.49
N ALA A 25 -33.34 16.08 -5.91
CA ALA A 25 -33.08 14.92 -6.79
C ALA A 25 -32.96 13.64 -5.95
N HIS A 26 -33.82 12.65 -6.18
CA HIS A 26 -33.60 11.30 -5.65
C HIS A 26 -32.18 10.85 -6.04
N PRO A 27 -31.39 10.25 -5.12
CA PRO A 27 -30.06 9.76 -5.47
C PRO A 27 -30.21 8.75 -6.60
N SER A 28 -29.69 9.07 -7.77
CA SER A 28 -29.66 8.14 -8.89
C SER A 28 -28.85 6.92 -8.48
N THR A 29 -29.45 5.75 -8.59
CA THR A 29 -28.78 4.48 -8.34
C THR A 29 -28.26 3.88 -9.63
N PHE A 30 -27.17 3.14 -9.54
CA PHE A 30 -26.57 2.41 -10.66
C PHE A 30 -26.30 0.98 -10.23
N THR A 31 -26.74 0.01 -11.03
CA THR A 31 -26.55 -1.41 -10.71
C THR A 31 -25.45 -1.99 -11.58
N LEU A 32 -24.44 -2.61 -10.94
CA LEU A 32 -23.35 -3.32 -11.58
C LEU A 32 -23.23 -4.70 -10.93
N ASP A 33 -23.44 -5.78 -11.69
CA ASP A 33 -23.34 -7.16 -11.17
C ASP A 33 -24.15 -7.43 -9.88
N GLY A 34 -25.34 -6.84 -9.81
CA GLY A 34 -26.23 -6.96 -8.65
C GLY A 34 -25.86 -6.04 -7.46
N LEU A 35 -24.72 -5.36 -7.52
CA LEU A 35 -24.37 -4.30 -6.58
C LEU A 35 -25.12 -3.02 -6.95
N VAL A 36 -25.94 -2.52 -6.02
CA VAL A 36 -26.63 -1.23 -6.17
C VAL A 36 -25.76 -0.14 -5.56
N LEU A 37 -25.24 0.73 -6.42
CA LEU A 37 -24.43 1.89 -6.08
C LEU A 37 -25.31 3.14 -6.03
N SER A 38 -24.93 4.11 -5.21
CA SER A 38 -25.73 5.33 -5.00
C SER A 38 -24.88 6.58 -5.02
N GLY A 39 -25.48 7.71 -5.40
CA GLY A 39 -24.81 9.02 -5.40
C GLY A 39 -24.73 9.71 -4.03
N THR A 40 -24.78 8.97 -2.91
CA THR A 40 -24.89 9.56 -1.56
C THR A 40 -23.55 10.06 -1.03
N ASP A 41 -22.56 9.19 -0.91
CA ASP A 41 -21.26 9.49 -0.28
C ASP A 41 -20.14 8.57 -0.80
N ASP A 42 -18.91 9.07 -0.87
CA ASP A 42 -17.78 8.29 -1.40
C ASP A 42 -17.33 7.16 -0.50
N GLN A 43 -17.42 7.33 0.81
CA GLN A 43 -17.02 6.31 1.77
C GLN A 43 -17.99 5.13 1.73
N GLN A 44 -19.28 5.41 1.48
CA GLN A 44 -20.31 4.37 1.33
C GLN A 44 -20.11 3.53 0.06
N ASN A 45 -19.55 4.11 -1.00
CA ASN A 45 -19.31 3.42 -2.27
C ASN A 45 -17.96 2.66 -2.31
N ASP A 46 -16.99 3.06 -1.48
CA ASP A 46 -15.62 2.52 -1.49
C ASP A 46 -15.57 1.01 -1.25
N GLN A 47 -16.06 0.56 -0.10
CA GLN A 47 -16.02 -0.85 0.28
C GLN A 47 -16.74 -1.78 -0.72
N PRO A 48 -17.99 -1.49 -1.16
CA PRO A 48 -18.67 -2.38 -2.09
C PRO A 48 -18.01 -2.46 -3.48
N ILE A 49 -17.53 -1.34 -4.01
CA ILE A 49 -16.84 -1.31 -5.32
C ILE A 49 -15.50 -2.03 -5.22
N TYR A 50 -14.73 -1.77 -4.16
CA TYR A 50 -13.44 -2.42 -3.94
C TYR A 50 -13.61 -3.95 -3.88
N LYS A 51 -14.58 -4.44 -3.08
CA LYS A 51 -14.88 -5.89 -2.95
C LYS A 51 -15.36 -6.52 -4.26
N LEU A 52 -16.12 -5.78 -5.09
CA LEU A 52 -16.52 -6.26 -6.41
C LEU A 52 -15.30 -6.58 -7.28
N PHE A 53 -14.36 -5.63 -7.37
CA PHE A 53 -13.16 -5.82 -8.18
C PHE A 53 -12.15 -6.77 -7.55
N GLU A 54 -12.03 -6.79 -6.23
CA GLU A 54 -11.22 -7.77 -5.51
C GLU A 54 -11.65 -9.19 -5.85
N ARG A 55 -12.94 -9.51 -5.63
CA ARG A 55 -13.51 -10.81 -5.97
C ARG A 55 -13.30 -11.16 -7.44
N GLY A 56 -13.60 -10.22 -8.34
CA GLY A 56 -13.47 -10.42 -9.78
C GLY A 56 -12.02 -10.66 -10.22
N PHE A 57 -11.08 -9.87 -9.69
CA PHE A 57 -9.65 -9.97 -9.96
C PHE A 57 -9.12 -11.34 -9.52
N PHE A 58 -9.34 -11.72 -8.26
CA PHE A 58 -8.89 -13.01 -7.74
C PHE A 58 -9.51 -14.17 -8.51
N SER A 59 -10.80 -14.08 -8.84
CA SER A 59 -11.49 -15.10 -9.65
C SER A 59 -10.95 -15.20 -11.08
N ALA A 60 -10.41 -14.11 -11.65
CA ALA A 60 -9.81 -14.09 -12.99
C ALA A 60 -8.35 -14.55 -12.98
N VAL A 61 -7.54 -14.10 -12.01
CA VAL A 61 -6.10 -14.35 -11.95
C VAL A 61 -5.77 -15.76 -11.41
N GLN A 62 -6.64 -16.33 -10.58
CA GLN A 62 -6.43 -17.64 -9.94
C GLN A 62 -7.43 -18.71 -10.35
N SER A 63 -8.23 -18.46 -11.39
CA SER A 63 -9.30 -19.36 -11.82
C SER A 63 -10.06 -19.97 -10.63
N ALA A 64 -10.47 -19.10 -9.69
CA ALA A 64 -11.00 -19.50 -8.39
C ALA A 64 -12.44 -19.02 -8.22
N ASP A 65 -13.20 -19.71 -7.37
CA ASP A 65 -14.51 -19.26 -6.92
C ASP A 65 -14.39 -18.65 -5.52
N CYS A 66 -14.20 -17.33 -5.48
CA CYS A 66 -14.00 -16.57 -4.25
C CYS A 66 -15.28 -15.88 -3.76
N GLN A 67 -15.43 -15.83 -2.43
CA GLN A 67 -16.48 -15.14 -1.69
C GLN A 67 -15.85 -14.30 -0.57
N HIS A 68 -16.45 -13.17 -0.23
CA HIS A 68 -16.08 -12.44 0.99
C HIS A 68 -16.80 -13.08 2.17
N ALA A 69 -16.04 -13.46 3.19
CA ALA A 69 -16.57 -13.88 4.47
C ALA A 69 -16.98 -12.66 5.32
N ASP A 70 -17.85 -12.89 6.30
CA ASP A 70 -18.38 -11.85 7.19
C ASP A 70 -17.29 -11.23 8.10
N ASP A 71 -16.17 -11.93 8.30
CA ASP A 71 -14.97 -11.46 9.00
C ASP A 71 -14.07 -10.54 8.15
N GLY A 72 -14.48 -10.23 6.92
CA GLY A 72 -13.78 -9.35 6.00
C GLY A 72 -12.74 -10.05 5.12
N GLY A 73 -12.45 -11.33 5.34
CA GLY A 73 -11.49 -12.10 4.55
C GLY A 73 -12.05 -12.56 3.19
N LEU A 74 -11.20 -12.60 2.16
CA LEU A 74 -11.53 -13.26 0.91
C LEU A 74 -11.28 -14.77 1.05
N GLN A 75 -12.35 -15.57 0.93
CA GLN A 75 -12.27 -17.04 0.97
C GLN A 75 -12.51 -17.63 -0.42
N CYS A 76 -11.57 -18.40 -0.93
CA CYS A 76 -11.67 -19.07 -2.23
C CYS A 76 -11.81 -20.58 -2.03
N ARG A 77 -12.87 -21.18 -2.60
CA ARG A 77 -13.21 -22.60 -2.37
C ARG A 77 -12.27 -23.57 -3.09
N GLU A 78 -11.92 -23.26 -4.33
CA GLU A 78 -10.92 -23.98 -5.13
C GLU A 78 -10.05 -22.94 -5.84
N ILE A 79 -8.75 -22.89 -5.54
CA ILE A 79 -7.78 -22.08 -6.27
C ILE A 79 -7.11 -22.99 -7.29
N ARG A 80 -7.37 -22.78 -8.58
CA ARG A 80 -6.69 -23.50 -9.66
C ARG A 80 -5.70 -22.55 -10.29
N GLY A 81 -4.40 -22.84 -10.21
CA GLY A 81 -3.41 -22.00 -10.88
C GLY A 81 -3.79 -21.79 -12.36
N GLY A 82 -3.83 -20.54 -12.81
CA GLY A 82 -4.22 -20.20 -14.18
C GLY A 82 -5.06 -18.93 -14.26
N PHE A 83 -4.86 -18.21 -15.36
CA PHE A 83 -5.60 -17.00 -15.69
C PHE A 83 -6.82 -17.34 -16.57
N ASP A 84 -8.00 -16.79 -16.26
CA ASP A 84 -9.22 -16.85 -17.06
C ASP A 84 -9.40 -15.53 -17.84
N PRO A 85 -9.10 -15.52 -19.16
CA PRO A 85 -9.21 -14.32 -19.98
C PRO A 85 -10.64 -13.79 -20.10
N GLY A 86 -11.63 -14.68 -20.11
CA GLY A 86 -13.04 -14.28 -20.26
C GLY A 86 -13.53 -13.50 -19.04
N ARG A 87 -13.15 -13.95 -17.83
CA ARG A 87 -13.46 -13.23 -16.58
C ARG A 87 -12.75 -11.88 -16.52
N TRP A 88 -11.51 -11.79 -17.00
CA TRP A 88 -10.77 -10.53 -17.04
C TRP A 88 -11.38 -9.50 -17.99
N ASP A 89 -11.77 -9.92 -19.19
CA ASP A 89 -12.42 -9.04 -20.16
C ASP A 89 -13.74 -8.48 -19.61
N GLN A 90 -14.52 -9.31 -18.90
CA GLN A 90 -15.73 -8.87 -18.20
C GLN A 90 -15.41 -7.85 -17.10
N LEU A 91 -14.37 -8.08 -16.30
CA LEU A 91 -13.94 -7.16 -15.25
C LEU A 91 -13.51 -5.80 -15.82
N ILE A 92 -12.80 -5.80 -16.95
CA ILE A 92 -12.43 -4.60 -17.69
C ILE A 92 -13.70 -3.87 -18.16
N GLU A 93 -14.66 -4.58 -18.78
CA GLU A 93 -15.91 -3.98 -19.26
C GLU A 93 -16.69 -3.31 -18.12
N GLN A 94 -16.77 -3.97 -16.96
CA GLN A 94 -17.41 -3.44 -15.76
C GLN A 94 -16.71 -2.19 -15.24
N MET A 95 -15.38 -2.20 -15.17
CA MET A 95 -14.59 -1.03 -14.79
C MET A 95 -14.87 0.16 -15.72
N TRP A 96 -14.90 -0.05 -17.04
CA TRP A 96 -15.18 1.03 -17.99
C TRP A 96 -16.60 1.59 -17.89
N LYS A 97 -17.61 0.73 -17.64
CA LYS A 97 -18.97 1.19 -17.33
C LYS A 97 -18.98 2.07 -16.08
N LEU A 98 -18.27 1.65 -15.04
CA LEU A 98 -18.19 2.38 -13.78
C LEU A 98 -17.44 3.71 -13.93
N VAL A 99 -16.35 3.75 -14.71
CA VAL A 99 -15.62 4.99 -15.05
C VAL A 99 -16.55 5.99 -15.75
N GLY A 100 -17.29 5.53 -16.76
CA GLY A 100 -18.26 6.39 -17.47
C GLY A 100 -19.36 6.94 -16.55
N HIS A 101 -19.77 6.17 -15.54
CA HIS A 101 -20.71 6.61 -14.52
C HIS A 101 -20.07 7.56 -13.51
N GLY A 102 -18.84 7.29 -13.06
CA GLY A 102 -18.10 8.09 -12.09
C GLY A 102 -17.89 9.55 -12.51
N TYR A 103 -17.74 9.83 -13.81
CA TYR A 103 -17.68 11.20 -14.33
C TYR A 103 -18.95 12.02 -14.05
N LYS A 104 -20.09 11.37 -13.79
CA LYS A 104 -21.37 12.03 -13.46
C LYS A 104 -21.64 12.08 -11.95
N HIS A 105 -20.89 11.30 -11.17
CA HIS A 105 -21.12 11.12 -9.72
C HIS A 105 -19.79 11.24 -8.95
N PRO A 106 -19.37 12.47 -8.59
CA PRO A 106 -18.13 12.70 -7.84
C PRO A 106 -18.03 11.92 -6.52
N SER A 107 -19.16 11.58 -5.91
CA SER A 107 -19.27 10.70 -4.73
C SER A 107 -18.84 9.25 -4.99
N MET A 108 -18.35 8.89 -6.18
CA MET A 108 -17.79 7.56 -6.47
C MET A 108 -16.30 7.64 -6.80
N ALA A 109 -15.75 8.86 -6.85
CA ALA A 109 -14.41 9.08 -7.39
C ALA A 109 -13.32 8.39 -6.57
N HIS A 110 -13.43 8.36 -5.24
CA HIS A 110 -12.43 7.66 -4.41
C HIS A 110 -12.38 6.16 -4.69
N ALA A 111 -13.55 5.51 -4.62
CA ALA A 111 -13.72 4.08 -4.86
C ALA A 111 -13.20 3.65 -6.24
N LEU A 112 -13.50 4.47 -7.25
CA LEU A 112 -13.01 4.29 -8.61
C LEU A 112 -11.49 4.43 -8.70
N ALA A 113 -10.93 5.50 -8.11
CA ALA A 113 -9.50 5.73 -8.13
C ALA A 113 -8.73 4.59 -7.44
N MET A 114 -9.21 4.17 -6.26
CA MET A 114 -8.66 3.04 -5.52
C MET A 114 -8.76 1.74 -6.32
N SER A 115 -9.88 1.48 -7.01
CA SER A 115 -10.06 0.25 -7.79
C SER A 115 -9.21 0.23 -9.05
N LEU A 116 -9.10 1.35 -9.76
CA LEU A 116 -8.22 1.51 -10.93
C LEU A 116 -6.76 1.27 -10.55
N TYR A 117 -6.28 1.92 -9.48
CA TYR A 117 -4.93 1.69 -8.97
C TYR A 117 -4.76 0.26 -8.42
N SER A 118 -5.73 -0.24 -7.67
CA SER A 118 -5.61 -1.53 -7.00
C SER A 118 -5.56 -2.63 -8.03
N TRP A 119 -6.50 -2.69 -8.97
CA TRP A 119 -6.75 -3.87 -9.79
C TRP A 119 -6.26 -3.75 -11.24
N PHE A 120 -5.99 -2.54 -11.73
CA PHE A 120 -5.73 -2.27 -13.15
C PHE A 120 -4.44 -1.49 -13.41
N TRP A 121 -3.55 -1.41 -12.41
CA TRP A 121 -2.24 -0.75 -12.54
C TRP A 121 -1.39 -1.34 -13.68
N TRP A 122 -1.47 -2.66 -13.87
CA TRP A 122 -0.79 -3.37 -14.95
C TRP A 122 -1.70 -3.43 -16.20
N GLU A 123 -1.11 -3.45 -17.39
CA GLU A 123 -1.91 -3.56 -18.65
C GLU A 123 -2.71 -4.87 -18.74
N GLY A 124 -2.25 -5.89 -18.04
CA GLY A 124 -2.94 -7.16 -17.94
C GLY A 124 -2.09 -8.20 -17.21
N PRO A 125 -2.66 -9.37 -16.97
CA PRO A 125 -1.94 -10.44 -16.30
C PRO A 125 -0.78 -10.92 -17.16
N GLY A 126 0.41 -10.98 -16.56
CA GLY A 126 1.64 -11.29 -17.29
C GLY A 126 2.40 -10.10 -17.86
N SER A 127 1.82 -8.89 -17.86
CA SER A 127 2.49 -7.69 -18.33
C SER A 127 3.04 -6.88 -17.17
N ASP A 128 4.37 -6.71 -17.11
CA ASP A 128 5.00 -5.78 -16.18
C ASP A 128 4.98 -4.32 -16.67
N ARG A 129 4.26 -4.05 -17.76
CA ARG A 129 3.99 -2.69 -18.24
C ARG A 129 2.86 -2.05 -17.45
N VAL A 130 3.07 -0.81 -17.06
CA VAL A 130 2.07 0.02 -16.38
C VAL A 130 0.99 0.42 -17.39
N ASN A 131 -0.28 0.28 -17.00
CA ASN A 131 -1.43 0.77 -17.74
C ASN A 131 -1.55 2.29 -17.60
N ILE A 132 -0.99 3.01 -18.57
CA ILE A 132 -0.92 4.48 -18.54
C ILE A 132 -2.30 5.12 -18.48
N VAL A 133 -3.28 4.57 -19.20
CA VAL A 133 -4.65 5.12 -19.25
C VAL A 133 -5.30 5.00 -17.88
N THR A 134 -5.26 3.80 -17.28
CA THR A 134 -5.77 3.57 -15.93
C THR A 134 -5.07 4.46 -14.90
N GLY A 135 -3.73 4.58 -14.97
CA GLY A 135 -2.97 5.43 -14.06
C GLY A 135 -3.41 6.89 -14.12
N ARG A 136 -3.63 7.45 -15.32
CA ARG A 136 -4.14 8.82 -15.50
C ARG A 136 -5.56 8.96 -14.93
N LEU A 137 -6.44 8.01 -15.22
CA LEU A 137 -7.81 8.01 -14.70
C LEU A 137 -7.84 7.95 -13.17
N ALA A 138 -6.97 7.12 -12.57
CA ALA A 138 -6.85 7.05 -11.12
C ALA A 138 -6.43 8.41 -10.54
N CYS A 139 -5.46 9.11 -11.14
CA CYS A 139 -5.11 10.47 -10.74
C CYS A 139 -6.29 11.43 -10.85
N ASP A 140 -7.01 11.43 -11.97
CA ASP A 140 -8.15 12.33 -12.21
C ASP A 140 -9.28 12.10 -11.19
N PHE A 141 -9.59 10.84 -10.88
CA PHE A 141 -10.60 10.50 -9.88
C PHE A 141 -10.14 10.81 -8.45
N PHE A 142 -8.85 10.60 -8.11
CA PHE A 142 -8.34 11.07 -6.81
C PHE A 142 -8.44 12.59 -6.68
N ALA A 143 -8.06 13.34 -7.72
CA ALA A 143 -8.20 14.79 -7.73
C ALA A 143 -9.66 15.23 -7.60
N THR A 144 -10.58 14.58 -8.31
CA THR A 144 -12.03 14.80 -8.17
C THR A 144 -12.51 14.55 -6.75
N SER A 145 -12.09 13.43 -6.14
CA SER A 145 -12.46 13.07 -4.77
C SER A 145 -11.91 14.06 -3.73
N LEU A 146 -10.69 14.57 -3.93
CA LEU A 146 -10.11 15.61 -3.08
C LEU A 146 -10.96 16.90 -3.11
N SER A 147 -11.38 17.34 -4.29
CA SER A 147 -12.25 18.51 -4.42
C SER A 147 -13.64 18.27 -3.86
N PHE A 148 -14.24 17.10 -4.11
CA PHE A 148 -15.58 16.74 -3.63
C PHE A 148 -15.69 16.74 -2.11
N ASN A 149 -14.65 16.25 -1.41
CA ASN A 149 -14.63 16.15 0.04
C ASN A 149 -14.04 17.38 0.76
N SER A 150 -13.76 18.46 0.03
CA SER A 150 -13.08 19.67 0.52
C SER A 150 -11.68 19.43 1.07
N CYS A 151 -11.00 18.36 0.66
CA CYS A 151 -9.65 18.02 1.09
C CYS A 151 -8.56 18.99 0.61
N VAL A 152 -8.92 19.94 -0.25
CA VAL A 152 -8.05 21.01 -0.75
C VAL A 152 -8.21 22.32 0.05
N ASP A 153 -9.19 22.41 0.94
CA ASP A 153 -9.45 23.60 1.75
C ASP A 153 -8.48 23.67 2.94
N PRO A 154 -7.60 24.70 3.02
CA PRO A 154 -6.69 24.84 4.15
C PRO A 154 -7.41 25.14 5.48
N ASN A 155 -8.71 25.46 5.45
CA ASN A 155 -9.51 25.72 6.65
C ASN A 155 -10.32 24.49 7.10
N LEU A 156 -10.24 23.36 6.40
CA LEU A 156 -10.93 22.13 6.83
C LEU A 156 -10.39 21.72 8.21
N PRO A 157 -11.27 21.53 9.22
CA PRO A 157 -10.83 21.04 10.52
C PRO A 157 -10.06 19.74 10.39
N LEU A 158 -8.99 19.62 11.17
CA LEU A 158 -8.07 18.49 11.08
C LEU A 158 -8.77 17.15 11.30
N GLN A 159 -9.69 17.10 12.26
CA GLN A 159 -10.51 15.91 12.50
C GLN A 159 -11.32 15.51 11.25
N ASP A 160 -12.01 16.46 10.62
CA ASP A 160 -12.76 16.22 9.38
C ASP A 160 -11.84 15.76 8.24
N PHE A 161 -10.63 16.32 8.13
CA PHE A 161 -9.65 15.94 7.13
C PHE A 161 -9.30 14.45 7.21
N TYR A 162 -9.08 13.92 8.42
CA TYR A 162 -8.79 12.49 8.59
C TYR A 162 -10.02 11.61 8.53
N GLN A 163 -11.14 12.01 9.14
CA GLN A 163 -12.41 11.28 9.05
C GLN A 163 -12.87 11.12 7.60
N ARG A 164 -12.63 12.14 6.77
CA ARG A 164 -12.90 12.09 5.33
C ARG A 164 -11.79 11.41 4.55
N ASN A 165 -10.79 10.76 5.16
CA ASN A 165 -9.66 10.09 4.50
C ASN A 165 -8.86 10.98 3.52
N CYS A 166 -8.83 12.30 3.72
CA CYS A 166 -8.13 13.24 2.84
C CYS A 166 -6.61 12.96 2.81
N HIS A 167 -6.06 12.59 3.96
CA HIS A 167 -4.67 12.20 4.13
C HIS A 167 -4.27 11.04 3.20
N MET A 168 -5.12 10.02 3.04
CA MET A 168 -4.89 8.92 2.10
C MET A 168 -5.03 9.36 0.64
N ARG A 169 -6.09 10.11 0.31
CA ARG A 169 -6.34 10.58 -1.07
C ARG A 169 -5.17 11.36 -1.64
N TRP A 170 -4.59 12.27 -0.85
CA TRP A 170 -3.42 13.05 -1.26
C TRP A 170 -2.20 12.17 -1.54
N ARG A 171 -1.91 11.24 -0.63
CA ARG A 171 -0.73 10.36 -0.75
C ARG A 171 -0.84 9.42 -1.93
N TYR A 172 -1.99 8.80 -2.18
CA TYR A 172 -2.22 7.95 -3.35
C TYR A 172 -2.19 8.73 -4.66
N LEU A 173 -2.79 9.92 -4.73
CA LEU A 173 -2.68 10.79 -5.91
C LEU A 173 -1.22 11.06 -6.26
N LEU A 174 -0.43 11.46 -5.27
CA LEU A 174 0.97 11.84 -5.47
C LEU A 174 1.83 10.64 -5.83
N MET A 175 1.61 9.48 -5.20
CA MET A 175 2.29 8.25 -5.56
C MET A 175 2.03 7.83 -7.00
N ILE A 176 0.76 7.78 -7.41
CA ILE A 176 0.38 7.35 -8.77
C ILE A 176 0.94 8.34 -9.79
N ALA A 177 0.78 9.64 -9.55
CA ALA A 177 1.23 10.67 -10.49
C ALA A 177 2.77 10.69 -10.62
N SER A 178 3.52 10.56 -9.51
CA SER A 178 4.98 10.55 -9.56
C SER A 178 5.51 9.28 -10.23
N GLU A 179 4.97 8.11 -9.91
CA GLU A 179 5.43 6.84 -10.46
C GLU A 179 5.03 6.65 -11.92
N LEU A 180 3.83 7.09 -12.31
CA LEU A 180 3.43 7.10 -13.71
C LEU A 180 4.31 8.05 -14.54
N GLY A 181 4.59 9.24 -14.02
CA GLY A 181 5.48 10.19 -14.65
C GLY A 181 6.90 9.65 -14.81
N ARG A 182 7.43 8.97 -13.78
CA ARG A 182 8.74 8.31 -13.81
C ARG A 182 8.78 7.15 -14.81
N TYR A 183 7.74 6.33 -14.86
CA TYR A 183 7.60 5.25 -15.83
C TYR A 183 7.61 5.79 -17.27
N LEU A 184 6.84 6.84 -17.55
CA LEU A 184 6.82 7.49 -18.86
C LEU A 184 8.20 8.05 -19.24
N ALA A 185 8.90 8.68 -18.29
CA ALA A 185 10.20 9.28 -18.53
C ALA A 185 11.32 8.25 -18.76
N VAL A 186 11.39 7.23 -17.90
CA VAL A 186 12.55 6.34 -17.79
C VAL A 186 12.35 5.03 -18.55
N VAL A 187 11.11 4.51 -18.59
CA VAL A 187 10.82 3.22 -19.21
C VAL A 187 10.28 3.39 -20.62
N GLN A 188 9.29 4.28 -20.82
CA GLN A 188 8.71 4.53 -22.14
C GLN A 188 9.49 5.55 -22.97
N LEU A 189 10.39 6.31 -22.34
CA LEU A 189 11.13 7.42 -22.98
C LEU A 189 10.22 8.46 -23.66
N ASP A 190 8.97 8.58 -23.22
CA ASP A 190 8.02 9.58 -23.68
C ASP A 190 8.14 10.84 -22.83
N VAL A 191 9.13 11.67 -23.18
CA VAL A 191 9.46 12.89 -22.45
C VAL A 191 8.28 13.87 -22.40
N ARG A 192 7.45 13.92 -23.45
CA ARG A 192 6.31 14.85 -23.50
C ARG A 192 5.24 14.40 -22.50
N ALA A 193 4.78 13.15 -22.60
CA ALA A 193 3.78 12.62 -21.70
C ALA A 193 4.27 12.62 -20.24
N ALA A 194 5.54 12.29 -20.02
CA ALA A 194 6.16 12.35 -18.71
C ALA A 194 6.15 13.77 -18.13
N THR A 195 6.52 14.78 -18.94
CA THR A 195 6.54 16.18 -18.51
C THR A 195 5.15 16.64 -18.08
N GLU A 196 4.10 16.30 -18.85
CA GLU A 196 2.71 16.63 -18.51
C GLU A 196 2.30 16.05 -17.15
N VAL A 197 2.55 14.76 -16.93
CA VAL A 197 2.19 14.06 -15.69
C VAL A 197 3.02 14.54 -14.50
N LEU A 198 4.34 14.69 -14.65
CA LEU A 198 5.22 15.15 -13.58
C LEU A 198 4.95 16.61 -13.19
N GLN A 199 4.59 17.47 -14.14
CA GLN A 199 4.16 18.83 -13.81
C GLN A 199 2.85 18.85 -13.03
N SER A 200 1.90 17.95 -13.34
CA SER A 200 0.69 17.78 -12.52
C SER A 200 1.03 17.29 -11.11
N ALA A 201 1.86 16.25 -10.99
CA ALA A 201 2.34 15.75 -9.70
C ALA A 201 2.99 16.87 -8.86
N GLN A 202 3.83 17.70 -9.48
CA GLN A 202 4.47 18.82 -8.81
C GLN A 202 3.47 19.88 -8.33
N ARG A 203 2.44 20.20 -9.11
CA ARG A 203 1.38 21.13 -8.69
C ARG A 203 0.59 20.58 -7.50
N TYR A 204 0.18 19.30 -7.56
CA TYR A 204 -0.50 18.65 -6.44
C TYR A 204 0.37 18.66 -5.19
N PHE A 205 1.67 18.37 -5.33
CA PHE A 205 2.60 18.35 -4.21
C PHE A 205 2.76 19.73 -3.57
N GLN A 206 2.82 20.79 -4.39
CA GLN A 206 2.86 22.17 -3.89
C GLN A 206 1.61 22.56 -3.11
N VAL A 207 0.42 22.12 -3.54
CA VAL A 207 -0.83 22.35 -2.80
C VAL A 207 -0.83 21.57 -1.50
N MET A 208 -0.54 20.26 -1.55
CA MET A 208 -0.52 19.40 -0.37
C MET A 208 0.38 19.96 0.75
N ARG A 209 1.59 20.42 0.39
CA ARG A 209 2.55 21.00 1.35
C ARG A 209 2.06 22.27 2.05
N GLN A 210 1.04 22.94 1.53
CA GLN A 210 0.47 24.14 2.15
C GLN A 210 -0.69 23.82 3.11
N LEU A 211 -1.19 22.58 3.12
CA LEU A 211 -2.32 22.20 3.98
C LEU A 211 -1.84 22.01 5.43
N PRO A 212 -2.60 22.47 6.44
CA PRO A 212 -2.22 22.34 7.85
C PRO A 212 -1.91 20.92 8.29
N ALA A 213 -2.62 19.92 7.75
CA ALA A 213 -2.40 18.51 8.07
C ALA A 213 -0.97 18.02 7.73
N PHE A 214 -0.30 18.62 6.75
CA PHE A 214 1.08 18.29 6.37
C PHE A 214 2.09 19.37 6.80
N GLY A 215 1.60 20.56 7.17
CA GLY A 215 2.39 21.75 7.49
C GLY A 215 3.54 21.53 8.48
N PRO A 216 3.34 20.83 9.62
CA PRO A 216 4.39 20.58 10.61
C PRO A 216 5.67 19.93 10.03
N HIS A 217 5.55 19.17 8.93
CA HIS A 217 6.67 18.48 8.29
C HIS A 217 6.89 18.89 6.83
N ALA A 218 6.07 19.78 6.28
CA ALA A 218 6.13 20.22 4.88
C ALA A 218 7.47 20.85 4.47
N GLY A 219 8.23 21.40 5.42
CA GLY A 219 9.58 21.92 5.18
C GLY A 219 10.62 20.83 4.87
N LYS A 220 10.36 19.58 5.24
CA LYS A 220 11.21 18.42 4.99
C LYS A 220 10.80 17.63 3.75
N LEU A 221 9.56 17.80 3.28
CA LEU A 221 9.07 17.18 2.05
C LEU A 221 9.62 17.93 0.82
N THR A 222 10.58 17.33 0.13
CA THR A 222 11.21 17.87 -1.09
C THR A 222 10.75 17.15 -2.36
N SER A 223 10.27 15.93 -2.22
CA SER A 223 9.74 15.07 -3.27
C SER A 223 8.45 14.37 -2.82
N PRO A 224 7.53 14.00 -3.73
CA PRO A 224 6.45 13.04 -3.44
C PRO A 224 6.94 11.73 -2.79
N HIS A 225 8.19 11.34 -3.06
CA HIS A 225 8.81 10.15 -2.46
C HIS A 225 9.24 10.31 -1.00
N ASP A 226 9.15 11.51 -0.43
CA ASP A 226 9.40 11.76 1.00
C ASP A 226 8.14 11.55 1.85
N ILE A 227 7.02 11.20 1.22
CA ILE A 227 5.72 11.01 1.86
C ILE A 227 5.67 9.63 2.54
N SER A 228 5.34 9.65 3.82
CA SER A 228 5.13 8.46 4.66
C SER A 228 3.80 8.56 5.40
N LEU A 229 3.14 7.41 5.66
CA LEU A 229 1.96 7.36 6.53
C LEU A 229 2.36 7.38 8.01
N ASN A 230 3.52 6.82 8.37
CA ASN A 230 4.06 6.96 9.72
C ASN A 230 4.35 8.43 10.08
N ALA A 231 4.41 9.36 9.12
CA ALA A 231 4.54 10.78 9.42
C ALA A 231 3.33 11.36 10.16
N ASP A 232 2.14 10.73 10.06
CA ASP A 232 0.96 11.11 10.85
C ASP A 232 1.12 10.68 12.33
N TYR A 233 1.97 9.70 12.62
CA TYR A 233 2.13 9.09 13.94
C TYR A 233 3.46 9.49 14.61
N PHE A 234 4.57 9.31 13.91
CA PHE A 234 5.94 9.44 14.41
C PHE A 234 6.80 10.31 13.47
N PRO A 235 6.41 11.57 13.21
CA PRO A 235 7.09 12.39 12.22
C PRO A 235 8.57 12.65 12.54
N ALA A 236 8.95 12.73 13.82
CA ALA A 236 10.34 12.85 14.22
C ALA A 236 11.16 11.63 13.77
N SER A 237 10.64 10.43 13.99
CA SER A 237 11.25 9.19 13.53
C SER A 237 11.39 9.16 12.00
N VAL A 238 10.33 9.52 11.27
CA VAL A 238 10.35 9.61 9.80
C VAL A 238 11.43 10.56 9.30
N VAL A 239 11.55 11.76 9.89
CA VAL A 239 12.55 12.76 9.51
C VAL A 239 13.98 12.31 9.86
N ASN A 240 14.16 11.68 11.02
CA ASN A 240 15.48 11.30 11.54
C ASN A 240 16.04 10.04 10.87
N GLN A 241 15.17 9.08 10.55
CA GLN A 241 15.56 7.77 10.04
C GLN A 241 15.44 7.66 8.52
N GLY A 242 14.48 8.37 7.91
CA GLY A 242 14.18 8.26 6.49
C GLY A 242 13.55 6.90 6.11
N PRO A 243 13.47 6.60 4.81
CA PRO A 243 12.80 5.39 4.32
C PRO A 243 13.57 4.10 4.66
N ILE A 244 14.90 4.11 4.69
CA ILE A 244 15.73 2.92 5.00
C ILE A 244 16.63 3.21 6.20
N TRP A 245 16.40 2.51 7.31
CA TRP A 245 17.08 2.75 8.59
C TRP A 245 18.51 2.23 8.56
N LYS A 246 19.50 3.14 8.60
CA LYS A 246 20.92 2.79 8.44
C LYS A 246 21.56 2.15 9.68
N ASN A 247 21.09 2.49 10.88
CA ASN A 247 21.61 2.00 12.17
C ASN A 247 20.61 1.06 12.86
N ALA A 248 19.82 0.33 12.06
CA ALA A 248 18.73 -0.48 12.59
C ALA A 248 19.22 -1.63 13.49
N ARG A 249 20.42 -2.15 13.22
CA ARG A 249 21.03 -3.23 13.99
C ARG A 249 21.23 -2.86 15.47
N GLU A 250 21.62 -1.61 15.74
CA GLU A 250 21.79 -1.08 17.09
C GLU A 250 20.49 -0.55 17.70
N GLN A 251 19.54 -0.11 16.86
CA GLN A 251 18.35 0.62 17.30
C GLN A 251 17.09 -0.24 17.46
N VAL A 252 17.05 -1.39 16.80
CA VAL A 252 15.86 -2.26 16.70
C VAL A 252 16.28 -3.69 17.09
N PRO A 253 16.00 -4.14 18.33
CA PRO A 253 16.56 -5.38 18.87
C PRO A 253 16.31 -6.64 18.03
N ILE A 254 15.13 -6.75 17.39
CA ILE A 254 14.81 -7.89 16.52
C ILE A 254 15.76 -8.02 15.32
N VAL A 255 16.43 -6.94 14.89
CA VAL A 255 17.34 -6.96 13.72
C VAL A 255 18.53 -7.88 13.98
N SER A 256 19.32 -7.62 15.03
CA SER A 256 20.46 -8.47 15.39
C SER A 256 20.02 -9.90 15.69
N PHE A 257 18.87 -10.05 16.37
CA PHE A 257 18.30 -11.36 16.69
C PHE A 257 18.01 -12.21 15.44
N LEU A 258 17.44 -11.60 14.39
CA LEU A 258 17.16 -12.30 13.14
C LEU A 258 18.45 -12.72 12.42
N GLU A 259 19.45 -11.84 12.35
CA GLU A 259 20.74 -12.14 11.73
C GLU A 259 21.48 -13.29 12.46
N GLU A 260 21.48 -13.29 13.79
CA GLU A 260 22.09 -14.35 14.61
C GLU A 260 21.40 -15.72 14.42
N ASN A 261 20.09 -15.71 14.16
CA ASN A 261 19.30 -16.93 13.97
C ASN A 261 19.10 -17.32 12.50
N PHE A 262 19.73 -16.61 11.57
CA PHE A 262 19.63 -16.86 10.13
C PHE A 262 19.84 -18.33 9.74
N PRO A 263 20.87 -19.07 10.23
CA PRO A 263 21.07 -20.46 9.83
C PRO A 263 19.89 -21.37 10.18
N THR A 264 19.25 -21.13 11.33
CA THR A 264 18.08 -21.90 11.78
C THR A 264 16.87 -21.61 10.90
N ILE A 265 16.60 -20.33 10.64
CA ILE A 265 15.46 -19.85 9.85
C ILE A 265 15.60 -20.33 8.39
N GLN A 266 16.79 -20.19 7.80
CA GLN A 266 17.07 -20.62 6.43
C GLN A 266 16.93 -22.14 6.30
N ALA A 267 17.43 -22.93 7.26
CA ALA A 267 17.31 -24.39 7.21
C ALA A 267 15.85 -24.88 7.24
N GLU A 268 14.98 -24.24 8.02
CA GLU A 268 13.55 -24.58 8.02
C GLU A 268 12.86 -24.15 6.73
N LEU A 269 13.20 -22.99 6.15
CA LEU A 269 12.73 -22.63 4.81
C LEU A 269 13.17 -23.67 3.78
N LEU A 270 14.44 -24.09 3.77
CA LEU A 270 14.92 -25.11 2.82
C LEU A 270 14.20 -26.46 2.99
N THR A 271 13.83 -26.83 4.22
CA THR A 271 13.01 -28.01 4.49
C THR A 271 11.59 -27.87 3.93
N ILE A 272 11.00 -26.67 4.02
CA ILE A 272 9.71 -26.37 3.39
C ILE A 272 9.82 -26.49 1.87
N LEU A 273 10.89 -25.96 1.27
CA LEU A 273 11.11 -25.98 -0.18
C LEU A 273 11.53 -27.35 -0.72
N GLY A 274 11.98 -28.27 0.14
CA GLY A 274 12.34 -29.64 -0.25
C GLY A 274 11.16 -30.51 -0.67
N GLU A 275 9.92 -30.09 -0.39
CA GLU A 275 8.71 -30.72 -0.89
C GLU A 275 7.98 -29.82 -1.88
N GLU A 276 7.68 -30.38 -3.05
CA GLU A 276 6.99 -29.67 -4.12
C GLU A 276 5.64 -29.12 -3.64
N HIS A 277 5.30 -27.91 -4.08
CA HIS A 277 4.06 -27.19 -3.75
C HIS A 277 3.80 -26.85 -2.28
N ARG A 278 4.59 -27.34 -1.31
CA ARG A 278 4.36 -27.08 0.13
C ARG A 278 4.28 -25.59 0.45
N PHE A 279 5.19 -24.79 -0.08
CA PHE A 279 5.17 -23.33 0.11
C PHE A 279 3.89 -22.70 -0.46
N SER A 280 3.45 -23.14 -1.64
CA SER A 280 2.22 -22.64 -2.27
C SER A 280 0.97 -23.00 -1.47
N LEU A 281 0.91 -24.21 -0.89
CA LEU A 281 -0.17 -24.63 0.00
C LEU A 281 -0.22 -23.78 1.28
N MET A 282 0.94 -23.50 1.88
CA MET A 282 1.02 -22.61 3.03
C MET A 282 0.52 -21.21 2.69
N ASN A 283 0.98 -20.66 1.56
CA ASN A 283 0.50 -19.37 1.08
C ASN A 283 -1.02 -19.36 0.92
N GLN A 284 -1.62 -20.38 0.27
CA GLN A 284 -3.07 -20.45 0.09
C GLN A 284 -3.81 -20.50 1.43
N ALA A 285 -3.31 -21.28 2.39
CA ALA A 285 -3.93 -21.43 3.70
C ALA A 285 -3.81 -20.19 4.59
N THR A 286 -2.79 -19.36 4.38
CA THR A 286 -2.56 -18.15 5.17
C THR A 286 -2.84 -16.86 4.41
N ARG A 287 -3.37 -16.96 3.20
CA ARG A 287 -3.41 -15.83 2.28
C ARG A 287 -4.26 -14.70 2.83
N ASN A 288 -3.78 -13.48 2.63
CA ASN A 288 -4.58 -12.28 2.80
C ASN A 288 -4.81 -11.61 1.44
N ALA A 289 -5.91 -10.88 1.30
CA ALA A 289 -6.25 -10.19 0.07
C ALA A 289 -5.42 -8.90 -0.04
N GLU A 290 -4.14 -9.05 -0.40
CA GLU A 290 -3.17 -7.96 -0.48
C GLU A 290 -3.25 -7.23 -1.83
N PRO A 291 -3.65 -5.94 -1.88
CA PRO A 291 -3.74 -5.18 -3.13
C PRO A 291 -2.39 -4.77 -3.72
N GLN A 292 -1.28 -5.16 -3.08
CA GLN A 292 0.09 -4.83 -3.50
C GLN A 292 0.62 -5.75 -4.62
N PHE A 293 -0.24 -6.57 -5.22
CA PHE A 293 0.11 -7.68 -6.11
C PHE A 293 0.96 -7.29 -7.34
N GLY A 294 1.68 -8.30 -7.83
CA GLY A 294 2.40 -8.25 -9.10
C GLY A 294 1.52 -8.57 -10.31
N PRO A 295 1.97 -8.27 -11.53
CA PRO A 295 1.17 -8.52 -12.73
C PRO A 295 0.77 -9.98 -12.92
N ARG A 296 1.37 -10.92 -12.21
CA ARG A 296 1.04 -12.35 -12.30
C ARG A 296 0.68 -12.89 -10.92
N ASP A 297 -0.18 -13.91 -10.90
CA ASP A 297 -0.74 -14.49 -9.68
C ASP A 297 0.31 -14.87 -8.61
N ASP A 298 1.38 -15.51 -9.07
CA ASP A 298 2.38 -16.13 -8.23
C ASP A 298 3.66 -15.31 -8.09
N ASP A 299 3.64 -14.05 -8.53
CA ASP A 299 4.79 -13.14 -8.45
C ASP A 299 5.32 -13.00 -7.04
N TRP A 300 4.39 -12.85 -6.10
CA TRP A 300 4.66 -12.68 -4.69
C TRP A 300 3.73 -13.58 -3.88
N LEU A 301 4.33 -14.47 -3.10
CA LEU A 301 3.62 -15.38 -2.22
C LEU A 301 4.10 -15.21 -0.78
N THR A 302 3.20 -15.37 0.18
CA THR A 302 3.46 -15.18 1.61
C THR A 302 2.93 -16.36 2.41
N ALA A 303 3.80 -17.03 3.16
CA ALA A 303 3.43 -18.02 4.17
C ALA A 303 3.53 -17.37 5.56
N TYR A 304 2.41 -16.90 6.12
CA TYR A 304 2.41 -16.21 7.42
C TYR A 304 2.63 -17.19 8.57
N LEU A 305 3.57 -16.85 9.44
CA LEU A 305 3.86 -17.56 10.68
C LEU A 305 3.05 -16.96 11.84
N VAL A 306 2.87 -15.65 11.85
CA VAL A 306 2.13 -14.91 12.88
C VAL A 306 1.51 -13.64 12.30
N ARG A 307 0.32 -13.26 12.78
CA ARG A 307 -0.31 -11.96 12.52
C ARG A 307 -1.03 -11.48 13.78
N GLY A 308 -0.85 -10.21 14.17
CA GLY A 308 -1.52 -9.67 15.36
C GLY A 308 -1.32 -10.52 16.62
N ALA A 309 -0.09 -10.98 16.86
CA ALA A 309 0.29 -11.94 17.90
C ALA A 309 -0.33 -13.36 17.81
N GLU A 310 -1.15 -13.66 16.80
CA GLU A 310 -1.72 -14.99 16.58
C GLU A 310 -0.85 -15.83 15.63
N PHE A 311 -0.29 -16.93 16.14
CA PHE A 311 0.58 -17.82 15.38
C PHE A 311 -0.23 -18.84 14.55
N ASN A 312 0.17 -19.02 13.30
CA ASN A 312 -0.42 -20.03 12.43
C ASN A 312 0.22 -21.40 12.72
N GLU A 313 -0.45 -22.21 13.52
CA GLU A 313 0.11 -23.51 13.95
C GLU A 313 0.35 -24.50 12.80
N MET A 314 -0.38 -24.37 11.68
CA MET A 314 -0.12 -25.18 10.48
C MET A 314 1.24 -24.83 9.87
N VAL A 315 1.54 -23.54 9.66
CA VAL A 315 2.85 -23.14 9.14
C VAL A 315 3.95 -23.40 10.19
N CYS A 316 3.68 -23.14 11.46
CA CYS A 316 4.64 -23.38 12.55
C CYS A 316 5.00 -24.85 12.74
N ALA A 317 4.14 -25.80 12.38
CA ALA A 317 4.48 -27.22 12.37
C ALA A 317 5.64 -27.54 11.40
N HIS A 318 5.83 -26.73 10.36
CA HIS A 318 6.90 -26.87 9.38
C HIS A 318 8.11 -25.94 9.65
N ALA A 319 7.97 -24.92 10.49
CA ALA A 319 9.05 -24.05 10.94
C ALA A 319 9.04 -23.90 12.48
N PRO A 320 9.13 -25.01 13.24
CA PRO A 320 8.89 -25.00 14.68
C PRO A 320 9.91 -24.18 15.45
N ARG A 321 11.19 -24.19 15.04
CA ARG A 321 12.23 -23.41 15.71
C ARG A 321 12.10 -21.93 15.38
N THR A 322 11.79 -21.59 14.14
CA THR A 322 11.52 -20.20 13.72
C THR A 322 10.35 -19.64 14.52
N CYS A 323 9.22 -20.35 14.60
CA CYS A 323 8.08 -19.87 15.41
C CYS A 323 8.43 -19.80 16.90
N ALA A 324 9.17 -20.75 17.46
CA ALA A 324 9.62 -20.68 18.84
C ALA A 324 10.48 -19.43 19.10
N LEU A 325 11.40 -19.09 18.19
CA LEU A 325 12.22 -17.89 18.25
C LEU A 325 11.35 -16.62 18.19
N LEU A 326 10.43 -16.52 17.23
CA LEU A 326 9.56 -15.35 17.07
C LEU A 326 8.62 -15.15 18.27
N ARG A 327 8.14 -16.22 18.92
CA ARG A 327 7.34 -16.14 20.15
C ARG A 327 8.09 -15.48 21.31
N THR A 328 9.41 -15.45 21.28
CA THR A 328 10.20 -14.76 22.32
C THR A 328 10.30 -13.26 22.10
N ARG A 329 9.83 -12.73 20.97
CA ARG A 329 10.03 -11.32 20.55
C ARG A 329 8.80 -10.47 20.84
N PRO A 330 8.82 -9.58 21.84
CA PRO A 330 7.71 -8.70 22.18
C PRO A 330 7.19 -7.89 20.98
N GLU A 331 8.10 -7.50 20.07
CA GLU A 331 7.81 -6.74 18.85
C GLU A 331 6.77 -7.41 17.94
N LEU A 332 6.56 -8.72 18.12
CA LEU A 332 5.58 -9.54 17.42
C LEU A 332 4.58 -10.20 18.38
N ALA A 333 5.07 -10.86 19.43
CA ALA A 333 4.26 -11.67 20.34
C ALA A 333 3.37 -10.84 21.28
N GLU A 334 3.67 -9.56 21.47
CA GLU A 334 2.88 -8.63 22.29
C GLU A 334 2.27 -7.50 21.44
N CYS A 335 2.42 -7.56 20.12
CA CYS A 335 1.92 -6.56 19.18
C CYS A 335 0.60 -7.07 18.57
N HIS A 336 -0.53 -6.67 19.15
CA HIS A 336 -1.85 -7.19 18.78
C HIS A 336 -2.46 -6.47 17.56
N SER A 337 -1.76 -5.48 17.02
CA SER A 337 -2.14 -4.81 15.77
C SER A 337 -2.24 -5.81 14.62
N GLY A 338 -3.37 -5.83 13.90
CA GLY A 338 -3.54 -6.67 12.70
C GLY A 338 -2.59 -6.32 11.54
N LEU A 339 -1.86 -5.20 11.65
CA LEU A 339 -0.80 -4.76 10.74
C LEU A 339 0.56 -5.39 11.07
N SER A 340 0.69 -6.02 12.24
CA SER A 340 1.88 -6.75 12.67
C SER A 340 1.85 -8.20 12.19
N GLY A 341 3.03 -8.78 12.03
CA GLY A 341 3.15 -10.19 11.69
C GLY A 341 4.52 -10.54 11.15
N SER A 342 4.71 -11.83 10.89
CA SER A 342 5.90 -12.33 10.22
C SER A 342 5.55 -13.51 9.33
N GLY A 343 6.28 -13.66 8.23
CA GLY A 343 6.09 -14.75 7.30
C GLY A 343 7.25 -14.89 6.33
N PHE A 344 7.34 -16.07 5.70
CA PHE A 344 8.25 -16.28 4.58
C PHE A 344 7.63 -15.70 3.31
N LEU A 345 8.35 -14.80 2.64
CA LEU A 345 7.90 -14.15 1.41
C LEU A 345 8.77 -14.63 0.25
N ARG A 346 8.13 -15.18 -0.78
CA ARG A 346 8.76 -15.55 -2.04
C ARG A 346 8.45 -14.51 -3.10
N MET A 347 9.50 -14.06 -3.79
CA MET A 347 9.37 -13.33 -5.05
C MET A 347 9.97 -14.18 -6.17
N ARG A 348 9.23 -14.44 -7.24
CA ARG A 348 9.72 -15.29 -8.34
C ARG A 348 10.49 -14.49 -9.41
N PRO A 349 11.25 -15.16 -10.30
CA PRO A 349 11.86 -14.56 -11.48
C PRO A 349 10.88 -13.72 -12.33
N GLY A 350 11.31 -12.52 -12.72
CA GLY A 350 10.52 -11.55 -13.46
C GLY A 350 9.43 -10.84 -12.63
N GLY A 351 9.29 -11.16 -11.33
CA GLY A 351 8.24 -10.59 -10.50
C GLY A 351 8.38 -9.07 -10.33
N ARG A 352 7.24 -8.40 -10.13
CA ARG A 352 7.16 -7.00 -9.72
C ARG A 352 6.15 -6.84 -8.58
N LEU A 353 6.39 -5.90 -7.69
CA LEU A 353 5.34 -5.30 -6.86
C LEU A 353 5.19 -3.86 -7.31
N LYS A 354 3.96 -3.43 -7.56
CA LYS A 354 3.69 -2.05 -7.97
C LYS A 354 4.06 -1.10 -6.82
N PRO A 355 4.29 0.20 -7.10
CA PRO A 355 4.45 1.19 -6.05
C PRO A 355 3.22 1.24 -5.13
N HIS A 356 3.44 1.15 -3.82
CA HIS A 356 2.38 1.15 -2.82
C HIS A 356 2.88 1.68 -1.47
N PHE A 357 1.94 1.82 -0.53
CA PHE A 357 2.21 2.07 0.88
C PHE A 357 1.82 0.83 1.70
N GLY A 358 2.59 0.55 2.75
CA GLY A 358 2.24 -0.37 3.82
C GLY A 358 1.24 0.24 4.79
N GLY A 359 0.69 -0.59 5.69
CA GLY A 359 -0.17 -0.10 6.77
C GLY A 359 0.63 0.66 7.83
N ALA A 360 0.02 1.65 8.48
CA ALA A 360 0.61 2.39 9.59
C ALA A 360 -0.28 2.28 10.84
N PRO A 361 0.27 2.36 12.07
CA PRO A 361 1.70 2.49 12.38
C PRO A 361 2.44 1.15 12.41
N ARG A 362 3.55 1.01 11.68
CA ARG A 362 4.45 -0.16 11.76
C ARG A 362 5.85 0.13 11.22
N LEU A 363 6.79 -0.77 11.49
CA LEU A 363 8.11 -0.81 10.85
C LEU A 363 8.35 -2.18 10.22
N SER A 364 9.07 -2.25 9.10
CA SER A 364 9.35 -3.50 8.39
C SER A 364 10.82 -3.90 8.49
N ALA A 365 11.07 -5.21 8.64
CA ALA A 365 12.40 -5.80 8.59
C ALA A 365 12.40 -7.07 7.71
N HIS A 366 13.28 -7.09 6.70
CA HIS A 366 13.49 -8.22 5.80
C HIS A 366 14.82 -8.91 6.12
N LEU A 367 14.79 -10.09 6.73
CA LEU A 367 15.95 -10.98 6.75
C LEU A 367 16.03 -11.71 5.41
N ALA A 368 17.11 -11.50 4.68
CA ALA A 368 17.36 -12.17 3.41
C ALA A 368 17.72 -13.64 3.63
N LEU A 369 16.93 -14.57 3.06
CA LEU A 369 17.11 -16.02 3.25
C LEU A 369 17.75 -16.69 2.05
N LEU A 370 17.23 -16.42 0.85
CA LEU A 370 17.79 -16.90 -0.42
C LEU A 370 17.69 -15.75 -1.41
N VAL A 371 18.81 -15.30 -1.96
CA VAL A 371 18.86 -14.16 -2.88
C VAL A 371 19.63 -14.56 -4.13
N PRO A 372 18.96 -14.62 -5.29
CA PRO A 372 19.62 -14.98 -6.54
C PRO A 372 20.51 -13.85 -7.06
N ASP A 373 21.40 -14.19 -7.99
CA ASP A 373 22.13 -13.21 -8.78
C ASP A 373 21.17 -12.40 -9.69
N GLY A 374 21.64 -11.23 -10.13
CA GLY A 374 20.93 -10.34 -11.06
C GLY A 374 20.31 -9.11 -10.41
N GLU A 375 19.44 -8.40 -11.14
CA GLU A 375 18.79 -7.19 -10.63
C GLU A 375 17.58 -7.53 -9.76
N VAL A 376 17.84 -7.78 -8.48
CA VAL A 376 16.81 -7.97 -7.46
C VAL A 376 16.94 -6.87 -6.42
N TYR A 377 15.98 -5.94 -6.40
CA TYR A 377 16.05 -4.75 -5.56
C TYR A 377 14.67 -4.27 -5.10
N MET A 378 14.69 -3.45 -4.05
CA MET A 378 13.54 -2.72 -3.54
C MET A 378 13.84 -1.22 -3.59
N SER A 379 12.86 -0.44 -4.02
CA SER A 379 12.90 1.01 -3.87
C SER A 379 11.96 1.40 -2.73
N VAL A 380 12.40 2.27 -1.82
CA VAL A 380 11.63 2.79 -0.68
C VAL A 380 11.87 4.29 -0.62
N GLY A 381 10.81 5.08 -0.80
CA GLY A 381 10.93 6.51 -1.03
C GLY A 381 11.87 6.80 -2.21
N SER A 382 12.85 7.66 -1.99
CA SER A 382 13.89 8.02 -2.98
C SER A 382 15.10 7.08 -2.97
N GLU A 383 15.12 6.08 -2.08
CA GLU A 383 16.25 5.17 -1.91
C GLU A 383 16.01 3.82 -2.59
N THR A 384 17.09 3.13 -2.94
CA THR A 384 17.06 1.76 -3.49
C THR A 384 18.05 0.88 -2.74
N THR A 385 17.66 -0.34 -2.45
CA THR A 385 18.45 -1.32 -1.70
C THR A 385 18.34 -2.73 -2.29
N ARG A 386 19.33 -3.57 -1.97
CA ARG A 386 19.41 -4.98 -2.39
C ARG A 386 19.61 -5.86 -1.17
N TRP A 387 19.01 -7.05 -1.22
CA TRP A 387 19.16 -8.05 -0.16
C TRP A 387 20.54 -8.70 -0.23
N VAL A 388 21.09 -9.01 0.94
CA VAL A 388 22.31 -9.81 1.11
C VAL A 388 21.97 -10.92 2.09
N GLU A 389 22.13 -12.18 1.69
CA GLU A 389 21.78 -13.33 2.54
C GLU A 389 22.39 -13.21 3.94
N GLY A 390 21.57 -13.50 4.97
CA GLY A 390 21.96 -13.39 6.37
C GLY A 390 21.91 -11.99 6.96
N GLN A 391 21.66 -10.95 6.15
CA GLN A 391 21.51 -9.57 6.61
C GLN A 391 20.05 -9.12 6.62
N VAL A 392 19.74 -8.19 7.51
CA VAL A 392 18.43 -7.57 7.61
C VAL A 392 18.42 -6.19 6.96
N ILE A 393 17.39 -5.93 6.15
CA ILE A 393 17.02 -4.57 5.73
C ILE A 393 15.85 -4.11 6.59
N THR A 394 16.05 -3.03 7.34
CA THR A 394 14.97 -2.36 8.08
C THR A 394 14.57 -1.09 7.34
N PHE A 395 13.28 -0.95 7.09
CA PHE A 395 12.73 0.15 6.30
C PHE A 395 11.31 0.48 6.75
N ASP A 396 10.93 1.73 6.56
CA ASP A 396 9.56 2.19 6.75
C ASP A 396 8.79 1.92 5.46
N ASP A 397 8.02 0.83 5.44
CA ASP A 397 7.19 0.44 4.30
C ASP A 397 5.97 1.37 4.13
N THR A 398 5.78 2.35 5.01
CA THR A 398 4.74 3.37 4.83
C THR A 398 5.18 4.54 3.95
N PHE A 399 6.43 4.54 3.47
CA PHE A 399 6.84 5.28 2.27
C PHE A 399 6.39 4.56 1.00
N ILE A 400 6.36 5.30 -0.13
CA ILE A 400 6.16 4.68 -1.44
C ILE A 400 7.25 3.63 -1.67
N HIS A 401 6.88 2.38 -1.87
CA HIS A 401 7.86 1.33 -2.14
C HIS A 401 7.40 0.33 -3.20
N SER A 402 8.36 -0.29 -3.86
CA SER A 402 8.16 -1.28 -4.92
C SER A 402 9.30 -2.28 -4.96
N VAL A 403 9.06 -3.46 -5.55
CA VAL A 403 10.06 -4.53 -5.69
C VAL A 403 10.20 -4.92 -7.14
N THR A 404 11.45 -5.07 -7.59
CA THR A 404 11.81 -5.58 -8.91
C THR A 404 12.68 -6.82 -8.77
N HIS A 405 12.31 -7.89 -9.47
CA HIS A 405 13.06 -9.14 -9.49
C HIS A 405 13.36 -9.58 -10.93
N ASN A 406 14.55 -9.29 -11.44
CA ASN A 406 15.03 -9.75 -12.74
C ASN A 406 16.04 -10.92 -12.66
N GLY A 407 16.23 -11.50 -11.47
CA GLY A 407 17.00 -12.73 -11.29
C GLY A 407 16.32 -13.96 -11.90
N ASP A 408 17.06 -15.07 -11.97
CA ASP A 408 16.69 -16.32 -12.63
C ASP A 408 16.15 -17.41 -11.68
N GLN A 409 16.39 -17.28 -10.38
CA GLN A 409 15.81 -18.12 -9.31
C GLN A 409 14.90 -17.31 -8.38
N PRO A 410 13.99 -17.92 -7.61
CA PRO A 410 13.16 -17.17 -6.67
C PRO A 410 13.97 -16.61 -5.48
N ARG A 411 13.63 -15.40 -5.05
CA ARG A 411 14.14 -14.77 -3.83
C ARG A 411 13.21 -15.05 -2.65
N TYR A 412 13.78 -15.43 -1.52
CA TYR A 412 13.06 -15.63 -0.26
C TYR A 412 13.58 -14.71 0.84
N VAL A 413 12.67 -14.11 1.59
CA VAL A 413 12.96 -13.35 2.81
C VAL A 413 12.06 -13.81 3.94
N LEU A 414 12.52 -13.73 5.19
CA LEU A 414 11.62 -13.66 6.33
C LEU A 414 11.29 -12.19 6.54
N ASN A 415 10.02 -11.83 6.36
CA ASN A 415 9.56 -10.49 6.68
C ASN A 415 9.01 -10.43 8.10
N VAL A 416 9.24 -9.30 8.75
CA VAL A 416 8.69 -8.93 10.05
C VAL A 416 8.10 -7.53 9.92
N TRP A 417 6.77 -7.45 10.03
CA TRP A 417 6.04 -6.21 10.29
C TRP A 417 5.87 -6.09 11.80
N MET A 418 6.58 -5.16 12.43
CA MET A 418 6.55 -4.97 13.88
C MET A 418 5.79 -3.70 14.26
N CYS A 419 5.23 -3.69 15.48
CA CYS A 419 4.79 -2.45 16.10
C CYS A 419 5.95 -1.44 16.05
N HIS A 420 5.65 -0.22 15.60
CA HIS A 420 6.68 0.78 15.41
C HIS A 420 7.41 1.05 16.74
N PRO A 421 8.76 1.14 16.78
CA PRO A 421 9.51 1.33 18.03
C PRO A 421 9.16 2.60 18.82
N CYS A 422 8.52 3.57 18.16
CA CYS A 422 8.02 4.80 18.77
C CYS A 422 6.56 4.71 19.24
N ASP A 423 5.86 3.58 19.05
CA ASP A 423 4.52 3.39 19.58
C ASP A 423 4.60 3.08 21.08
N PRO A 424 4.02 3.92 21.96
CA PRO A 424 4.09 3.72 23.40
C PRO A 424 3.05 2.70 23.92
N THR A 425 2.15 2.22 23.06
CA THR A 425 0.96 1.44 23.47
C THR A 425 1.08 -0.07 23.22
N GLU A 426 1.74 -0.49 22.14
CA GLU A 426 1.72 -1.87 21.66
C GLU A 426 3.12 -2.46 21.43
N GLY A 427 3.27 -3.79 21.59
CA GLY A 427 4.39 -4.55 21.03
C GLY A 427 5.77 -4.41 21.68
N HIS A 428 5.88 -3.83 22.88
CA HIS A 428 7.19 -3.50 23.46
C HIS A 428 7.32 -3.69 24.99
N GLY A 429 6.54 -4.59 25.62
CA GLY A 429 6.67 -4.89 27.05
C GLY A 429 5.72 -4.12 27.98
N GLY A 430 4.70 -3.44 27.43
CA GLY A 430 3.68 -2.71 28.19
C GLY A 430 4.14 -1.37 28.79
N ALA A 431 3.29 -0.78 29.64
CA ALA A 431 3.51 0.54 30.23
C ALA A 431 4.82 0.61 31.04
N GLY A 432 5.71 1.55 30.69
CA GLY A 432 6.95 1.81 31.42
C GLY A 432 8.25 1.68 30.62
N ARG A 433 8.19 1.34 29.32
CA ARG A 433 9.39 1.36 28.46
C ARG A 433 9.80 2.80 28.11
N THR A 434 11.11 3.02 28.09
CA THR A 434 11.72 4.25 27.55
C THR A 434 11.56 4.27 26.03
N ILE A 435 10.83 5.27 25.53
CA ILE A 435 10.76 5.56 24.10
C ILE A 435 12.17 5.89 23.59
N PRO A 436 12.64 5.31 22.47
CA PRO A 436 13.97 5.60 21.95
C PRO A 436 14.16 7.08 21.62
N ALA A 437 15.36 7.62 21.85
CA ALA A 437 15.65 9.05 21.63
C ALA A 437 15.44 9.51 20.17
N TYR A 438 15.51 8.61 19.18
CA TYR A 438 15.21 8.96 17.78
C TYR A 438 13.72 9.21 17.51
N CYS A 439 12.86 8.85 18.45
CA CYS A 439 11.43 9.17 18.45
C CYS A 439 11.15 10.54 19.08
N ASP A 440 12.12 11.13 19.80
CA ASP A 440 11.96 12.44 20.43
C ASP A 440 11.86 13.54 19.37
N GLY A 441 10.85 14.39 19.50
CA GLY A 441 10.57 15.51 18.62
C GLY A 441 9.32 16.26 19.09
N PRO A 442 8.88 17.33 18.38
CA PRO A 442 7.67 18.06 18.77
C PRO A 442 6.51 17.08 18.98
N GLU A 443 5.83 17.20 20.12
CA GLU A 443 4.70 16.34 20.50
C GLU A 443 3.67 16.26 19.36
N HIS A 444 3.09 15.06 19.22
CA HIS A 444 2.03 14.67 18.28
C HIS A 444 1.02 15.80 18.06
N GLY A 445 1.27 16.57 17.01
CA GLY A 445 0.55 17.81 16.75
C GLY A 445 -0.64 17.63 15.81
N VAL A 446 -1.12 16.40 15.56
CA VAL A 446 -2.24 16.13 14.66
C VAL A 446 -2.83 14.73 15.01
N LEU A 447 -3.96 14.72 15.72
CA LEU A 447 -4.87 13.58 16.04
C LEU A 447 -4.64 12.74 17.31
N PRO A 448 -5.73 12.37 18.02
CA PRO A 448 -5.75 11.25 18.95
C PRO A 448 -5.39 9.93 18.24
N PRO A 449 -4.70 8.99 18.92
CA PRO A 449 -4.34 7.67 18.37
C PRO A 449 -5.50 6.90 17.73
N ASP A 450 -6.73 7.09 18.22
CA ASP A 450 -7.94 6.40 17.75
C ASP A 450 -8.49 6.95 16.42
N MET A 451 -8.03 8.13 15.96
CA MET A 451 -8.51 8.73 14.71
C MET A 451 -7.59 8.48 13.52
N ALA A 452 -6.36 8.02 13.76
CA ALA A 452 -5.42 7.64 12.71
C ALA A 452 -5.45 6.13 12.41
N ARG A 453 -5.79 5.30 13.42
CA ARG A 453 -5.86 3.83 13.34
C ARG A 453 -6.93 3.27 12.40
#